data_AF-A0AAD8W8M1-F1
#
_entry.id   AF-A0AAD8W8M1-F1
#
_cell.length_a   1.000
_cell.length_b   1.000
_cell.length_c   1.000
_cell.angle_alpha   90.00
_cell.angle_beta   90.00
_cell.angle_gamma   90.00
#
_symmetry.space_group_name_H-M   'P 1'
#
loop_
_entity.id
_entity.type
_entity.pdbx_description
1 polymer ?
#
loop_
_entity_poly.entity_id
_entity_poly.type
_entity_poly.pdbx_seq_one_letter_code
_entity_poly.pdbx_strand_id
1 'polypeptide(L)'
;MNKVTRADVDVKPYAFTAKSLFVGHTDYNYLQYQVIDTPGILDRPFEDIEMCSVTALAHLRSAVLFFLDIFGSCGYIIAQQAALLHSIKFLFMNKPLVAVCNKTDFAAA
;
A
#
# COMPACT_ATOMS: atom_id res chain seq x y z
N MET A 1 -0.74 6.12 6.37
CA MET A 1 -2.06 6.03 7.03
C MET A 1 -2.27 7.13 8.08
N ASN A 2 -1.58 7.08 9.23
CA ASN A 2 -1.80 8.00 10.36
C ASN A 2 -1.44 9.48 10.06
N LYS A 3 -0.59 9.73 9.06
CA LYS A 3 -0.24 11.09 8.64
C LYS A 3 -1.35 11.79 7.84
N VAL A 4 -2.27 11.04 7.25
CA VAL A 4 -3.29 11.56 6.32
C VAL A 4 -4.72 11.31 6.79
N THR A 5 -4.92 10.44 7.78
CA THR A 5 -6.24 10.11 8.33
C THR A 5 -6.24 10.27 9.85
N ARG A 6 -7.43 10.28 10.43
CA ARG A 6 -7.62 10.22 11.89
C ARG A 6 -7.45 8.81 12.48
N ALA A 7 -7.02 7.83 11.68
CA ALA A 7 -6.79 6.47 12.17
C ALA A 7 -5.51 6.41 13.00
N ASP A 8 -5.56 5.63 14.08
CA ASP A 8 -4.42 5.33 14.94
C ASP A 8 -4.03 3.86 14.75
N VAL A 9 -3.17 3.61 13.76
CA VAL A 9 -2.68 2.26 13.42
C VAL A 9 -1.26 2.10 13.94
N ASP A 10 -1.00 1.02 14.68
CA ASP A 10 0.34 0.68 15.17
C ASP A 10 1.33 0.46 14.01
N VAL A 11 2.42 1.24 14.00
CA VAL A 11 3.53 1.08 13.05
C VAL A 11 4.67 0.35 13.73
N LYS A 12 5.04 -0.82 13.22
CA LYS A 12 6.17 -1.61 13.70
C LYS A 12 7.30 -1.63 12.66
N PRO A 13 8.57 -1.77 13.08
CA PRO A 13 9.72 -1.61 12.19
C PRO A 13 9.99 -2.81 11.26
N TYR A 14 9.15 -3.84 11.30
CA TYR A 14 9.27 -5.05 10.48
C TYR A 14 8.02 -5.22 9.61
N ALA A 15 8.15 -5.85 8.44
CA ALA A 15 7.03 -6.02 7.51
C ALA A 15 5.95 -7.01 8.05
N PHE A 16 4.75 -6.99 7.46
CA PHE A 16 3.61 -7.89 7.76
C PHE A 16 3.00 -7.75 9.16
N THR A 17 3.01 -6.55 9.71
CA THR A 17 2.46 -6.30 11.05
C THR A 17 0.95 -6.12 11.04
N ALA A 18 0.37 -5.75 9.90
CA ALA A 18 -1.07 -5.64 9.73
C ALA A 18 -1.69 -7.02 9.50
N LYS A 19 -2.35 -7.57 10.53
CA LYS A 19 -3.14 -8.81 10.41
C LYS A 19 -4.56 -8.56 9.90
N SER A 20 -4.87 -7.34 9.50
CA SER A 20 -6.20 -6.88 9.11
C SER A 20 -6.06 -5.68 8.18
N LEU A 21 -7.09 -5.46 7.35
CA LEU A 21 -7.26 -4.23 6.58
C LEU A 21 -7.64 -3.09 7.54
N PHE A 22 -6.88 -2.00 7.53
CA PHE A 22 -7.23 -0.83 8.32
C PHE A 22 -7.92 0.21 7.43
N VAL A 23 -8.96 0.84 7.95
CA VAL A 23 -9.67 1.92 7.26
C VAL A 23 -9.57 3.19 8.09
N GLY A 24 -9.24 4.28 7.43
CA GLY A 24 -9.12 5.60 8.01
C GLY A 24 -9.85 6.61 7.15
N HIS A 25 -10.37 7.65 7.79
CA HIS A 25 -11.15 8.67 7.12
C HIS A 25 -10.37 9.98 7.07
N THR A 26 -10.52 10.70 5.97
CA THR A 26 -9.97 12.05 5.79
C THR A 26 -10.89 12.88 4.91
N ASP A 27 -10.85 14.20 5.08
CA ASP A 27 -11.70 15.13 4.34
C ASP A 27 -10.83 15.94 3.38
N TYR A 28 -11.24 16.04 2.12
CA TYR A 28 -10.58 16.85 1.10
C TYR A 28 -11.62 17.44 0.15
N ASN A 29 -11.52 18.73 -0.16
CA ASN A 29 -12.48 19.45 -1.01
C ASN A 29 -13.96 19.17 -0.65
N TYR A 30 -14.27 19.24 0.65
CA TYR A 30 -15.62 18.99 1.20
C TYR A 30 -16.18 17.58 0.94
N LEU A 31 -15.33 16.63 0.52
CA LEU A 31 -15.68 15.23 0.35
C LEU A 31 -14.93 14.38 1.37
N GLN A 32 -15.60 13.36 1.88
CA GLN A 32 -15.02 12.38 2.77
C GLN A 32 -14.40 11.24 1.97
N TYR A 33 -13.12 10.96 2.23
CA TYR A 33 -12.36 9.88 1.63
C TYR A 33 -12.06 8.79 2.65
N GLN A 34 -12.11 7.55 2.19
CA GLN A 34 -11.62 6.39 2.92
C GLN A 34 -10.24 6.01 2.37
N VAL A 35 -9.26 5.97 3.25
CA VAL A 35 -7.94 5.41 2.97
C VAL A 35 -7.93 4.01 3.57
N ILE A 36 -7.51 3.03 2.79
CA ILE A 36 -7.43 1.64 3.22
C ILE A 36 -5.96 1.23 3.19
N ASP A 37 -5.47 0.76 4.33
CA ASP A 37 -4.13 0.21 4.45
C ASP A 37 -4.20 -1.31 4.27
N THR A 38 -3.58 -1.80 3.21
CA THR A 38 -3.52 -3.22 2.88
C THR A 38 -2.25 -3.82 3.45
N PRO A 39 -2.29 -4.99 4.13
CA PRO A 39 -1.08 -5.75 4.39
C PRO A 39 -0.27 -5.95 3.11
N GLY A 40 1.06 -5.92 3.24
CA GLY A 40 1.97 -6.03 2.10
C GLY A 40 1.72 -7.33 1.33
N ILE A 41 1.62 -7.21 0.00
CA ILE A 41 1.57 -8.35 -0.91
C ILE A 41 3.00 -8.81 -1.17
N LEU A 42 3.31 -10.06 -0.90
CA LEU A 42 4.56 -10.70 -1.32
C LEU A 42 4.32 -11.73 -2.39
N ASP A 43 5.39 -11.99 -3.16
CA ASP A 43 5.50 -13.05 -4.15
C ASP A 43 5.71 -14.43 -3.46
N ARG A 44 4.83 -14.75 -2.50
CA ARG A 44 4.82 -15.98 -1.71
C ARG A 44 3.39 -16.54 -1.67
N PRO A 45 3.17 -17.80 -1.23
CA PRO A 45 1.83 -18.36 -1.17
C PRO A 45 0.94 -17.49 -0.29
N PHE A 46 -0.19 -17.04 -0.85
CA PHE A 46 -1.12 -16.17 -0.15
C PHE A 46 -1.65 -16.85 1.12
N GLU A 47 -1.42 -16.24 2.29
CA GLU A 47 -2.20 -16.55 3.49
C GLU A 47 -3.57 -15.86 3.44
N ASP A 48 -4.53 -16.28 4.27
CA ASP A 48 -5.92 -15.77 4.29
C ASP A 48 -6.02 -14.24 4.33
N ILE A 49 -5.08 -13.58 5.02
CA ILE A 49 -5.04 -12.12 5.20
C ILE A 49 -4.62 -11.40 3.91
N GLU A 50 -3.74 -12.01 3.12
CA GLU A 50 -3.28 -11.44 1.85
C GLU A 50 -4.37 -11.58 0.77
N MET A 51 -5.17 -12.65 0.82
CA MET A 51 -6.35 -12.84 -0.04
C MET A 51 -7.42 -11.76 0.19
N CYS A 52 -7.63 -11.32 1.43
CA CYS A 52 -8.50 -10.18 1.74
C CYS A 52 -8.01 -8.89 1.06
N SER A 53 -6.69 -8.66 1.06
CA SER A 53 -6.09 -7.48 0.40
C SER A 53 -6.28 -7.53 -1.11
N VAL A 54 -6.03 -8.68 -1.73
CA VAL A 54 -6.29 -8.88 -3.17
C VAL A 54 -7.77 -8.68 -3.49
N THR A 55 -8.67 -9.19 -2.66
CA THR A 55 -10.12 -9.07 -2.86
C THR A 55 -10.59 -7.62 -2.77
N ALA A 56 -10.12 -6.87 -1.76
CA ALA A 56 -10.38 -5.44 -1.62
C ALA A 56 -9.85 -4.67 -2.83
N LEU A 57 -8.60 -4.93 -3.22
CA LEU A 57 -7.97 -4.31 -4.37
C LEU A 57 -8.65 -4.63 -5.69
N ALA A 58 -9.24 -5.81 -5.87
CA ALA A 58 -9.94 -6.20 -7.09
C ALA A 58 -11.34 -5.57 -7.18
N HIS A 59 -12.10 -5.55 -6.08
CA HIS A 59 -13.53 -5.20 -6.12
C HIS A 59 -13.85 -3.76 -5.74
N LEU A 60 -12.99 -3.09 -4.97
CA LEU A 60 -13.24 -1.69 -4.59
C LEU A 60 -13.00 -0.76 -5.78
N ARG A 61 -13.95 0.14 -6.03
CA ARG A 61 -13.76 1.25 -6.98
C ARG A 61 -13.00 2.37 -6.26
N SER A 62 -11.68 2.37 -6.39
CA SER A 62 -10.80 3.32 -5.72
C SER A 62 -9.59 3.67 -6.59
N ALA A 63 -8.93 4.77 -6.24
CA ALA A 63 -7.57 5.03 -6.70
C ALA A 63 -6.60 4.16 -5.87
N VAL A 64 -5.54 3.68 -6.52
CA VAL A 64 -4.53 2.81 -5.92
C VAL A 64 -3.21 3.56 -5.82
N LEU A 65 -2.63 3.59 -4.62
CA LEU A 65 -1.31 4.14 -4.36
C LEU A 65 -0.34 2.97 -4.13
N PHE A 66 0.66 2.83 -5.00
CA PHE A 66 1.71 1.82 -4.84
C PHE A 66 2.97 2.47 -4.27
N PHE A 67 3.30 2.14 -3.02
CA PHE A 67 4.44 2.73 -2.32
C PHE A 67 5.74 1.99 -2.66
N LEU A 68 6.72 2.73 -3.17
CA LEU A 68 8.06 2.27 -3.51
C LEU A 68 9.08 2.80 -2.50
N ASP A 69 9.95 1.92 -2.02
CA ASP A 69 11.12 2.30 -1.21
C ASP A 69 12.34 2.43 -2.12
N ILE A 70 12.71 3.66 -2.46
CA ILE A 70 13.81 3.96 -3.39
C ILE A 70 15.20 3.66 -2.80
N PHE A 71 15.30 3.46 -1.48
CA PHE A 71 16.57 3.12 -0.81
C PHE A 71 16.72 1.62 -0.56
N GLY A 72 15.70 0.82 -0.85
CA GLY A 72 15.74 -0.63 -0.63
C GLY A 72 15.82 -1.05 0.84
N SER A 73 15.54 -0.13 1.77
CA SER A 73 15.58 -0.42 3.22
C SER A 73 14.50 -1.42 3.67
N CYS A 74 13.51 -1.67 2.81
CA CYS A 74 12.53 -2.75 2.97
C CYS A 74 13.08 -4.16 2.68
N GLY A 75 14.35 -4.28 2.27
CA GLY A 75 15.00 -5.56 1.93
C GLY A 75 14.84 -5.98 0.46
N TYR A 76 14.25 -5.13 -0.39
CA TYR A 76 14.04 -5.40 -1.82
C TYR A 76 14.61 -4.28 -2.70
N ILE A 77 15.29 -4.63 -3.79
CA ILE A 77 15.76 -3.64 -4.77
C ILE A 77 14.59 -3.08 -5.60
N ILE A 78 14.76 -1.88 -6.16
CA ILE A 78 13.73 -1.22 -6.98
C ILE A 78 13.23 -2.13 -8.10
N ALA A 79 14.14 -2.90 -8.75
CA ALA A 79 13.76 -3.81 -9.82
C ALA A 79 12.78 -4.91 -9.35
N GLN A 80 12.95 -5.44 -8.14
CA GLN A 80 12.03 -6.43 -7.55
C GLN A 80 10.68 -5.79 -7.21
N GLN A 81 10.69 -4.58 -6.66
CA GLN A 81 9.46 -3.83 -6.36
C GLN A 81 8.67 -3.49 -7.64
N ALA A 82 9.37 -3.13 -8.72
CA ALA A 82 8.77 -2.88 -10.03
C ALA A 82 8.22 -4.16 -10.69
N ALA A 83 8.92 -5.28 -10.54
CA ALA A 83 8.45 -6.58 -11.01
C ALA A 83 7.14 -6.98 -10.31
N LEU A 84 7.05 -6.79 -8.98
CA LEU A 84 5.81 -7.00 -8.23
C LEU A 84 4.68 -6.11 -8.73
N LEU A 85 4.93 -4.82 -8.92
CA LEU A 85 3.92 -3.90 -9.47
C LEU A 85 3.40 -4.39 -10.83
N HIS A 86 4.30 -4.88 -11.69
CA HIS A 86 3.94 -5.40 -13.00
C HIS A 86 3.11 -6.69 -12.90
N SER A 87 3.46 -7.60 -11.97
CA SER A 87 2.73 -8.86 -11.80
C SER A 87 1.31 -8.67 -11.29
N ILE A 88 1.07 -7.68 -10.42
CA ILE A 88 -0.26 -7.42 -9.84
C ILE A 88 -1.06 -6.33 -10.58
N LYS A 89 -0.48 -5.71 -11.61
CA LYS A 89 -1.09 -4.57 -12.34
C LYS A 89 -2.49 -4.89 -12.88
N PHE A 90 -2.75 -6.15 -13.22
CA PHE A 90 -4.05 -6.60 -13.72
C PHE A 90 -5.19 -6.42 -12.70
N LEU A 91 -4.89 -6.46 -11.39
CA LEU A 91 -5.88 -6.22 -10.33
C LEU A 91 -6.42 -4.78 -10.32
N PHE A 92 -5.68 -3.86 -10.95
CA PHE A 92 -5.98 -2.43 -10.99
C PHE A 92 -6.55 -1.99 -12.34
N MET A 93 -7.01 -2.92 -13.18
CA MET A 93 -7.66 -2.57 -14.44
C MET A 93 -8.82 -1.60 -14.21
N ASN A 94 -8.84 -0.52 -15.00
CA ASN A 94 -9.82 0.58 -14.90
C ASN A 94 -9.76 1.39 -13.60
N LYS A 95 -8.65 1.32 -12.85
CA LYS A 95 -8.43 2.13 -11.63
C LYS A 95 -7.26 3.08 -11.84
N PRO A 96 -7.34 4.33 -11.35
CA PRO A 96 -6.17 5.21 -11.30
C PRO A 96 -5.09 4.56 -10.43
N LEU A 97 -3.87 4.42 -10.97
CA LEU A 97 -2.72 3.85 -10.28
C LEU A 97 -1.61 4.88 -10.21
N VAL A 98 -1.13 5.19 -9.01
CA VAL A 98 -0.04 6.14 -8.77
C VAL A 98 1.08 5.44 -8.02
N ALA A 99 2.28 5.44 -8.58
CA ALA A 99 3.48 5.03 -7.87
C ALA A 99 3.99 6.17 -6.98
N VAL A 100 4.22 5.89 -5.70
CA VAL A 100 4.62 6.87 -4.68
C VAL A 100 5.98 6.49 -4.13
N CYS A 101 6.99 7.33 -4.33
CA CYS A 101 8.31 7.13 -3.73
C CYS A 101 8.27 7.54 -2.26
N ASN A 102 8.55 6.59 -1.36
CA ASN A 102 8.59 6.79 0.08
C ASN A 102 10.04 6.89 0.59
N LYS A 103 10.20 7.38 1.82
CA LYS A 103 11.49 7.54 2.53
C LYS A 103 12.50 8.44 1.80
N THR A 104 12.03 9.40 1.02
CA THR A 104 12.87 10.32 0.23
C THR A 104 13.77 11.20 1.12
N ASP A 105 13.46 11.32 2.40
CA ASP A 105 14.26 12.01 3.41
C ASP A 105 15.66 11.40 3.60
N PHE A 106 15.86 10.11 3.28
CA PHE A 106 17.20 9.49 3.31
C PHE A 106 18.16 10.05 2.26
N ALA A 107 17.68 10.71 1.20
CA ALA A 107 18.55 11.36 0.21
C ALA A 107 19.11 12.71 0.71
N ALA A 108 18.51 13.30 1.74
CA ALA A 108 18.85 14.64 2.21
C ALA A 108 19.87 14.64 3.37
N ALA A 109 20.58 13.51 3.58
CA ALA A 109 21.60 13.34 4.62
C ALA A 109 23.02 13.44 4.05
#